data_AF-A0A804IUT7-F1
#
_entry.id   AF-A0A804IUT7-F1
#
_cell.length_a   1.000
_cell.length_b   1.000
_cell.length_c   1.000
_cell.angle_alpha   90.00
_cell.angle_beta   90.00
_cell.angle_gamma   90.00
#
_symmetry.space_group_name_H-M   'P 1'
#
loop_
_entity.id
_entity.type
_entity.pdbx_description
1 polymer ?
#
loop_
_entity_poly.entity_id
_entity_poly.type
_entity_poly.pdbx_seq_one_letter_code
_entity_poly.pdbx_strand_id
1 'polypeptide(L)'
;MFYDRKSALVEMQQEGTCWNLFEALLLVSAKDIIIKTLKILEEKEVVLQKKISQEVDRAKGFTRANNKQAAIECLKRKKYYEGKMDQLGTFQLHIRNQEKKLQQDCHPTLRGNSRLQAI
;
A
#
# COMPACT_ATOMS: atom_id res chain seq x y z
N MET A 1 40.95 -13.06 -38.55
CA MET A 1 39.53 -12.94 -38.15
C MET A 1 39.49 -12.35 -36.75
N PHE A 2 39.61 -11.03 -36.63
CA PHE A 2 39.48 -10.33 -35.35
C PHE A 2 38.00 -10.01 -35.16
N TYR A 3 37.32 -10.81 -34.34
CA TYR A 3 36.01 -10.39 -33.83
C TYR A 3 36.25 -9.17 -32.95
N ASP A 4 35.68 -8.04 -33.37
CA ASP A 4 35.88 -6.73 -32.77
C ASP A 4 35.30 -6.72 -31.35
N ARG A 5 36.19 -6.59 -30.36
CA ARG A 5 35.85 -6.54 -28.94
C ARG A 5 34.90 -5.38 -28.60
N LYS A 6 34.79 -4.36 -29.47
CA LYS A 6 33.81 -3.27 -29.33
C LYS A 6 32.36 -3.70 -29.62
N SER A 7 32.11 -4.63 -30.55
CA SER A 7 30.75 -5.09 -30.84
C SER A 7 30.14 -5.85 -29.66
N ALA A 8 30.93 -6.70 -28.98
CA ALA A 8 30.46 -7.41 -27.78
C ALA A 8 30.16 -6.47 -26.61
N LEU A 9 30.88 -5.35 -26.46
CA LEU A 9 30.61 -4.34 -25.43
C LEU A 9 29.30 -3.57 -25.68
N VAL A 10 28.92 -3.34 -26.94
CA VAL A 10 27.66 -2.68 -27.31
C VAL A 10 26.46 -3.60 -27.07
N GLU A 11 26.57 -4.89 -27.39
CA GLU A 11 25.53 -5.89 -27.09
C GLU A 11 25.33 -6.07 -25.57
N MET A 12 26.42 -6.15 -24.78
CA MET A 12 26.32 -6.19 -23.31
C MET A 12 25.71 -4.92 -22.70
N GLN A 13 25.90 -3.75 -23.33
CA GLN A 13 25.30 -2.49 -22.89
C GLN A 13 23.81 -2.39 -23.25
N GLN A 14 23.39 -2.97 -24.37
CA GLN A 14 21.97 -3.04 -24.77
C GLN A 14 21.18 -4.01 -23.89
N GLU A 15 21.75 -5.14 -23.51
CA GLU A 15 21.10 -6.06 -22.56
C GLU A 15 20.97 -5.41 -21.18
N GLY A 16 22.04 -4.80 -20.65
CA GLY A 16 22.01 -4.11 -19.35
C GLY A 16 21.03 -2.92 -19.32
N THR A 17 20.96 -2.12 -20.38
CA THR A 17 19.99 -1.00 -20.47
C THR A 17 18.55 -1.48 -20.66
N CYS A 18 18.34 -2.58 -21.40
CA CYS A 18 17.01 -3.17 -21.59
C CYS A 18 16.47 -3.79 -20.29
N TRP A 19 17.31 -4.50 -19.53
CA TRP A 19 16.95 -5.01 -18.19
C TRP A 19 16.63 -3.88 -17.21
N ASN A 20 17.43 -2.81 -17.18
CA ASN A 20 17.16 -1.64 -16.34
C ASN A 20 15.86 -0.92 -16.72
N LEU A 21 15.55 -0.82 -18.02
CA LEU A 21 14.30 -0.22 -18.50
C LEU A 21 13.09 -1.09 -18.17
N PHE A 22 13.24 -2.42 -18.27
CA PHE A 22 12.21 -3.40 -17.91
C PHE A 22 11.95 -3.43 -16.40
N GLU A 23 12.98 -3.43 -15.57
CA GLU A 23 12.85 -3.32 -14.11
C GLU A 23 12.20 -2.00 -13.70
N ALA A 24 12.60 -0.87 -14.31
CA ALA A 24 11.98 0.42 -14.06
C ALA A 24 10.49 0.43 -14.44
N LEU A 25 10.13 -0.16 -15.59
CA LEU A 25 8.74 -0.25 -16.04
C LEU A 25 7.89 -1.14 -15.11
N LEU A 26 8.43 -2.28 -14.68
CA LEU A 26 7.78 -3.19 -13.74
C LEU A 26 7.56 -2.52 -12.38
N LEU A 27 8.55 -1.77 -11.89
CA LEU A 27 8.47 -1.02 -10.64
C LEU A 27 7.43 0.10 -10.68
N VAL A 28 7.36 0.84 -11.79
CA VAL A 28 6.34 1.89 -12.00
C VAL A 28 4.94 1.28 -11.95
N SER A 29 4.72 0.17 -12.67
CA SER A 29 3.44 -0.54 -12.68
C SER A 29 3.04 -1.02 -11.27
N ALA A 30 3.98 -1.59 -10.52
CA ALA A 30 3.73 -2.05 -9.15
C ALA A 30 3.36 -0.91 -8.19
N LYS A 31 4.06 0.24 -8.30
CA LYS A 31 3.77 1.43 -7.50
C LYS A 31 2.36 1.98 -7.77
N ASP A 32 1.95 2.02 -9.03
CA ASP A 32 0.61 2.49 -9.40
C ASP A 32 -0.50 1.62 -8.80
N ILE A 33 -0.31 0.30 -8.77
CA ILE A 33 -1.27 -0.63 -8.17
C ILE A 33 -1.42 -0.36 -6.68
N ILE A 34 -0.31 -0.13 -5.98
CA ILE A 34 -0.30 0.19 -4.54
C ILE A 34 -1.04 1.50 -4.28
N ILE A 35 -0.73 2.56 -5.03
CA ILE A 35 -1.39 3.87 -4.89
C ILE A 35 -2.90 3.76 -5.15
N LYS A 36 -3.31 3.07 -6.22
CA LYS A 36 -4.73 2.84 -6.54
C LYS A 36 -5.43 2.07 -5.41
N THR A 37 -4.77 1.06 -4.85
CA THR A 37 -5.36 0.26 -3.76
C THR A 37 -5.51 1.07 -2.48
N LEU A 38 -4.53 1.91 -2.14
CA LEU A 38 -4.61 2.83 -0.99
C LEU A 38 -5.78 3.81 -1.13
N LYS A 39 -5.96 4.39 -2.32
CA LYS A 39 -7.10 5.29 -2.59
C LYS A 39 -8.45 4.60 -2.36
N ILE A 40 -8.60 3.36 -2.83
CA ILE A 40 -9.83 2.58 -2.63
C ILE A 40 -10.05 2.30 -1.13
N LEU A 41 -8.99 2.05 -0.36
CA LEU A 41 -9.10 1.83 1.08
C LEU A 41 -9.49 3.11 1.83
N GLU A 42 -8.94 4.27 1.46
CA GLU A 42 -9.33 5.57 2.03
C GLU A 42 -10.80 5.89 1.76
N GLU A 43 -11.30 5.68 0.53
CA GLU A 43 -12.71 5.87 0.20
C GLU A 43 -13.62 4.95 1.02
N LYS A 44 -13.22 3.69 1.23
CA LYS A 44 -13.96 2.73 2.08
C LYS A 44 -13.97 3.15 3.55
N GLU A 45 -12.88 3.70 4.06
CA GLU A 45 -12.78 4.20 5.43
C GLU A 45 -13.79 5.34 5.67
N VAL A 46 -13.86 6.32 4.78
CA VAL A 46 -14.81 7.44 4.86
C VAL A 46 -16.26 6.93 4.88
N VAL A 47 -16.59 5.94 4.04
CA VAL A 47 -17.92 5.34 4.02
C VAL A 47 -18.25 4.63 5.33
N LEU A 48 -17.29 3.89 5.91
CA LEU A 48 -17.48 3.20 7.19
C LEU A 48 -17.64 4.19 8.35
N GLN A 49 -16.83 5.25 8.40
CA GLN A 49 -16.97 6.32 9.39
C GLN A 49 -18.37 6.95 9.31
N LYS A 50 -18.85 7.27 8.11
CA LYS A 50 -20.20 7.81 7.90
C LYS A 50 -21.30 6.86 8.40
N LYS A 51 -21.15 5.56 8.15
CA LYS A 51 -22.10 4.53 8.66
C LYS A 51 -22.09 4.45 10.19
N ILE A 52 -20.92 4.52 10.82
CA ILE A 52 -20.79 4.54 12.29
C ILE A 52 -21.52 5.75 12.86
N SER A 53 -21.30 6.95 12.32
CA SER A 53 -22.00 8.17 12.74
C SER A 53 -23.52 8.03 12.60
N GLN A 54 -24.00 7.48 11.48
CA GLN A 54 -25.43 7.24 11.26
C GLN A 54 -26.04 6.25 12.26
N GLU A 55 -25.33 5.17 12.63
CA GLU A 55 -25.82 4.25 13.67
C GLU A 55 -25.84 4.90 15.06
N VAL A 56 -24.86 5.77 15.37
CA VAL A 56 -24.83 6.53 16.62
C VAL A 56 -26.02 7.48 16.71
N ASP A 57 -26.32 8.22 15.64
CA ASP A 57 -27.44 9.17 15.66
C ASP A 57 -28.80 8.45 15.69
N ARG A 58 -28.93 7.31 14.99
CA ARG A 58 -30.10 6.43 15.10
C ARG A 58 -30.29 5.89 16.51
N ALA A 59 -29.22 5.42 17.16
CA ALA A 59 -29.27 4.94 18.54
C ALA A 59 -29.78 6.04 19.50
N LYS A 60 -29.27 7.27 19.37
CA LYS A 60 -29.75 8.43 20.16
C LYS A 60 -31.24 8.69 19.94
N GLY A 61 -31.72 8.61 18.69
CA GLY A 61 -33.13 8.74 18.34
C GLY A 61 -34.01 7.70 19.05
N PHE A 62 -33.61 6.42 19.02
CA PHE A 62 -34.34 5.35 19.70
C PHE A 62 -34.29 5.45 21.23
N THR A 63 -33.18 5.92 21.80
CA THR A 63 -33.11 6.21 23.25
C THR A 63 -34.11 7.30 23.64
N ARG A 64 -34.23 8.38 22.86
CA ARG A 64 -35.23 9.45 23.11
C ARG A 64 -36.66 8.95 22.97
N ALA A 65 -36.90 8.02 22.04
CA ALA A 65 -38.20 7.36 21.85
C ALA A 65 -38.49 6.23 22.85
N ASN A 66 -37.64 6.04 23.88
CA ASN A 66 -37.71 4.92 24.84
C ASN A 66 -37.69 3.51 24.21
N ASN A 67 -37.30 3.37 22.95
CA ASN A 67 -37.17 2.09 22.28
C ASN A 67 -35.78 1.48 22.53
N LYS A 68 -35.64 0.81 23.68
CA LYS A 68 -34.37 0.23 24.14
C LYS A 68 -33.85 -0.87 23.21
N GLN A 69 -34.74 -1.68 22.64
CA GLN A 69 -34.33 -2.81 21.78
C GLN A 69 -33.70 -2.31 20.49
N ALA A 70 -34.33 -1.34 19.81
CA ALA A 70 -33.79 -0.75 18.58
C ALA A 70 -32.47 -0.01 18.83
N ALA A 71 -32.33 0.67 19.98
CA ALA A 71 -31.08 1.31 20.36
C ALA A 71 -29.93 0.28 20.52
N ILE A 72 -30.18 -0.86 21.17
CA ILE A 72 -29.18 -1.94 21.32
C ILE A 72 -28.78 -2.51 19.97
N GLU A 73 -29.71 -2.68 19.04
CA GLU A 73 -29.39 -3.15 17.68
C GLU A 73 -28.51 -2.17 16.90
N CYS A 74 -28.78 -0.86 16.98
CA CYS A 74 -27.91 0.17 16.41
C CYS A 74 -26.50 0.11 17.01
N LEU A 75 -26.37 -0.12 18.32
CA LEU A 75 -25.06 -0.26 18.96
C LEU A 75 -24.32 -1.54 18.53
N LYS A 76 -25.03 -2.64 18.28
CA LYS A 76 -24.44 -3.86 17.70
C LYS A 76 -23.91 -3.60 16.28
N ARG A 77 -24.69 -2.91 15.44
CA ARG A 77 -24.27 -2.52 14.09
C ARG A 77 -23.08 -1.56 14.10
N LYS A 78 -23.08 -0.59 15.01
CA LYS A 78 -21.93 0.30 15.26
C LYS A 78 -20.66 -0.51 15.52
N LYS A 79 -20.70 -1.44 16.49
CA LYS A 79 -19.55 -2.28 16.85
C LYS A 79 -19.07 -3.17 15.69
N TYR A 80 -19.99 -3.65 14.86
CA TYR A 80 -19.63 -4.38 13.64
C TYR A 80 -18.84 -3.51 12.65
N TYR A 81 -19.27 -2.26 12.42
CA TYR A 81 -18.55 -1.34 11.53
C TYR A 81 -17.21 -0.88 12.11
N GLU A 82 -17.11 -0.72 13.43
CA GLU A 82 -15.83 -0.46 14.12
C GLU A 82 -14.85 -1.61 13.89
N GLY A 83 -15.27 -2.87 14.07
CA GLY A 83 -14.40 -4.01 13.76
C GLY A 83 -13.99 -4.09 12.28
N LYS A 84 -14.84 -3.61 11.36
CA LYS A 84 -14.47 -3.48 9.93
C LYS A 84 -13.46 -2.37 9.69
N MET A 85 -13.50 -1.27 10.45
CA MET A 85 -12.48 -0.23 10.40
C MET A 85 -11.13 -0.75 10.89
N ASP A 86 -11.10 -1.52 11.98
CA ASP A 86 -9.85 -2.08 12.51
C ASP A 86 -9.17 -3.02 11.50
N GLN A 87 -9.97 -3.87 10.83
CA GLN A 87 -9.50 -4.71 9.73
C GLN A 87 -8.94 -3.86 8.58
N LEU A 88 -9.63 -2.78 8.22
CA LEU A 88 -9.21 -1.88 7.15
C LEU A 88 -7.87 -1.19 7.50
N GLY A 89 -7.68 -0.75 8.74
CA GLY A 89 -6.40 -0.20 9.21
C GLY A 89 -5.25 -1.21 9.14
N THR A 90 -5.53 -2.48 9.43
CA THR A 90 -4.54 -3.57 9.28
C THR A 90 -4.13 -3.76 7.80
N PHE A 91 -5.10 -3.72 6.88
CA PHE A 91 -4.83 -3.80 5.45
C PHE A 91 -4.06 -2.58 4.94
N GLN A 92 -4.42 -1.38 5.37
CA GLN A 92 -3.68 -0.15 5.04
C GLN A 92 -2.22 -0.26 5.49
N LEU A 93 -1.96 -0.70 6.73
CA LEU A 93 -0.60 -0.90 7.24
C LEU A 93 0.19 -1.89 6.39
N HIS A 94 -0.43 -3.01 6.02
CA HIS A 94 0.23 -4.01 5.16
C HIS A 94 0.65 -3.44 3.80
N ILE A 95 -0.24 -2.69 3.15
CA ILE A 95 0.03 -2.10 1.83
C ILE A 95 1.07 -0.97 1.93
N ARG A 96 1.00 -0.12 2.97
CA ARG A 96 2.03 0.90 3.24
C ARG A 96 3.39 0.28 3.51
N ASN A 97 3.45 -0.92 4.11
CA ASN A 97 4.69 -1.65 4.28
C ASN A 97 5.23 -2.21 2.94
N GLN A 98 4.36 -2.65 2.04
CA GLN A 98 4.77 -3.02 0.68
C GLN A 98 5.31 -1.81 -0.09
N GLU A 99 4.65 -0.65 0.03
CA GLU A 99 5.10 0.62 -0.54
C GLU A 99 6.53 0.97 -0.07
N LYS A 100 6.78 0.90 1.25
CA LYS A 100 8.10 1.21 1.83
C LYS A 100 9.20 0.26 1.35
N LYS A 101 8.91 -1.04 1.20
CA LYS A 101 9.90 -2.01 0.69
C LYS A 101 10.34 -1.63 -0.73
N LEU A 102 9.38 -1.36 -1.61
CA LEU A 102 9.65 -0.93 -2.99
C LEU A 102 10.31 0.47 -3.09
N GLN A 103 10.18 1.31 -2.06
CA GLN A 103 10.90 2.59 -1.96
C GLN A 103 12.34 2.42 -1.47
N GLN A 104 12.57 1.54 -0.49
CA GLN A 104 13.90 1.28 0.07
C GLN A 104 14.84 0.62 -0.94
N ASP A 105 14.32 -0.23 -1.83
CA ASP A 105 15.10 -0.84 -2.91
C ASP A 105 15.53 0.18 -4.00
N CYS A 106 15.02 1.41 -3.97
CA CYS A 106 15.36 2.48 -4.92
C CYS A 106 16.39 3.48 -4.35
N HIS A 107 16.75 3.40 -3.06
CA HIS A 107 17.90 4.10 -2.53
C HIS A 107 19.08 3.13 -2.55
N PRO A 108 20.15 3.36 -3.33
CA PRO A 108 21.38 2.62 -3.11
C PRO A 108 21.92 3.10 -1.77
N THR A 109 21.53 2.43 -0.69
CA THR A 109 22.29 2.50 0.55
C THR A 109 23.64 1.93 0.19
N LEU A 110 24.65 2.80 0.20
CA LEU A 110 26.07 2.47 0.23
C LEU A 110 26.32 1.45 1.36
N ARG A 111 26.05 0.18 1.11
CA ARG A 111 26.30 -0.91 2.05
C ARG A 111 27.59 -1.58 1.63
N GLY A 112 28.69 -0.97 2.06
CA GLY A 112 29.94 -1.65 2.40
C GLY A 112 30.68 -2.30 1.24
N ASN A 113 31.39 -1.50 0.45
CA ASN A 113 32.56 -1.99 -0.24
C ASN A 113 33.69 -2.17 0.79
N SER A 114 33.64 -3.25 1.58
CA SER A 114 34.69 -3.60 2.56
C SER A 114 35.96 -4.14 1.90
N ARG A 115 36.13 -3.98 0.58
CA ARG A 115 37.23 -4.55 -0.20
C ARG A 115 38.24 -3.51 -0.69
N LEU A 116 38.12 -2.25 -0.27
CA LEU A 116 39.05 -1.15 -0.61
C LEU A 116 39.81 -0.56 0.59
N GLN A 117 39.88 -1.26 1.73
CA GLN A 117 40.71 -0.84 2.89
C GLN A 117 41.88 -1.78 3.20
N ALA A 118 42.36 -2.54 2.22
CA ALA A 118 43.61 -3.29 2.33
C ALA A 118 44.56 -2.84 1.22
N ILE A 119 45.15 -1.66 1.44
CA ILE A 119 46.49 -1.30 0.96
C ILE A 119 47.46 -1.72 2.07
#